data_AF-A0A843RNQ1-F1
#
_entry.id   AF-A0A843RNQ1-F1
#
_cell.length_a   1.000
_cell.length_b   1.000
_cell.length_c   1.000
_cell.angle_alpha   90.00
_cell.angle_beta   90.00
_cell.angle_gamma   90.00
#
_symmetry.space_group_name_H-M   'P 1'
#
loop_
_entity.id
_entity.type
_entity.pdbx_description
1 polymer ?
#
loop_
_entity_poly.entity_id
_entity_poly.type
_entity_poly.pdbx_seq_one_letter_code
_entity_poly.pdbx_strand_id
1 'polypeptide(L)'
;MTFSRRGRFAFLHARDVPVIDSFQIFGPNVIPALVSFDVRWEAIEAPMDLGQGTAVSPTDPAAFLGSFAAARAVGSFSGSEIGFSFASNPGVSSDLGYAELGTERNGAFL
;
A
#
# COMPACT_ATOMS: atom_id res chain seq x y z
N MET A 1 -10.23 -8.96 -0.92
CA MET A 1 -9.22 -8.01 -1.46
C MET A 1 -8.60 -8.61 -2.70
N THR A 2 -8.38 -7.83 -3.74
CA THR A 2 -7.67 -8.25 -4.96
C THR A 2 -6.61 -7.22 -5.33
N PHE A 3 -5.45 -7.72 -5.77
CA PHE A 3 -4.37 -6.90 -6.31
C PHE A 3 -4.09 -7.32 -7.75
N SER A 4 -3.84 -6.35 -8.63
CA SER A 4 -3.45 -6.63 -10.01
C SER A 4 -2.49 -5.59 -10.55
N ARG A 5 -1.66 -6.00 -11.51
CA ARG A 5 -0.71 -5.12 -12.20
C ARG A 5 -0.86 -5.24 -13.71
N ARG A 6 -0.79 -4.11 -14.41
CA ARG A 6 -0.86 -4.02 -15.87
C ARG A 6 0.15 -2.96 -16.36
N GLY A 7 1.32 -3.42 -16.79
CA GLY A 7 2.40 -2.53 -17.22
C GLY A 7 2.82 -1.57 -16.10
N ARG A 8 2.72 -0.26 -16.39
CA ARG A 8 3.03 0.83 -15.45
C ARG A 8 1.96 1.08 -14.38
N PHE A 9 0.85 0.34 -14.40
CA PHE A 9 -0.25 0.50 -13.47
C PHE A 9 -0.35 -0.67 -12.49
N ALA A 10 -0.69 -0.37 -11.24
CA ALA A 10 -1.12 -1.35 -10.26
C ALA A 10 -2.43 -0.91 -9.60
N PHE A 11 -3.23 -1.89 -9.20
CA PHE A 11 -4.57 -1.70 -8.66
C PHE A 11 -4.76 -2.57 -7.44
N LEU A 12 -5.31 -1.98 -6.39
CA LEU A 12 -5.73 -2.66 -5.18
C LEU A 12 -7.22 -2.38 -4.97
N HIS A 13 -8.00 -3.44 -4.84
CA HIS A 13 -9.43 -3.37 -4.59
C HIS A 13 -9.76 -4.15 -3.32
N ALA A 14 -10.31 -3.45 -2.34
CA ALA A 14 -10.76 -4.00 -1.08
C ALA A 14 -12.21 -3.57 -0.84
N ARG A 15 -13.06 -4.55 -0.52
CA ARG A 15 -14.47 -4.35 -0.21
C ARG A 15 -14.74 -4.94 1.15
N ASP A 16 -15.47 -4.18 1.96
CA ASP A 16 -16.02 -4.58 3.26
C ASP A 16 -15.00 -5.32 4.15
N VAL A 17 -13.78 -4.77 4.22
CA VAL A 17 -12.72 -5.31 5.06
C VAL A 17 -13.05 -4.96 6.51
N PRO A 18 -13.20 -5.95 7.40
CA PRO A 18 -13.46 -5.67 8.81
C PRO A 18 -12.20 -5.10 9.47
N VAL A 19 -12.36 -3.97 10.12
CA VAL A 19 -11.35 -3.33 10.97
C VAL A 19 -11.84 -3.48 12.41
N ILE A 20 -11.06 -4.20 13.21
CA ILE A 20 -11.29 -4.37 14.64
C ILE A 20 -10.34 -3.43 15.36
N ASP A 21 -10.89 -2.46 16.06
CA ASP A 21 -10.12 -1.60 16.95
C ASP A 21 -10.08 -2.23 18.35
N SER A 22 -8.92 -2.77 18.72
CA SER A 22 -8.70 -3.35 20.05
C SER A 22 -8.52 -2.29 21.14
N PHE A 23 -8.44 -1.01 20.79
CA PHE A 23 -8.27 0.10 21.73
C PHE A 23 -9.27 1.22 21.44
N GLN A 24 -10.38 1.22 22.18
CA GLN A 24 -11.23 2.39 22.28
C GLN A 24 -11.23 2.96 23.69
N ILE A 25 -11.34 4.28 23.79
CA ILE A 25 -11.68 4.94 25.06
C ILE A 25 -13.03 4.35 25.50
N PHE A 26 -13.11 3.84 26.74
CA PHE A 26 -14.24 3.09 27.32
C PHE A 26 -14.31 1.57 27.05
N GLY A 27 -13.26 0.97 26.49
CA GLY A 27 -13.13 -0.48 26.35
C GLY A 27 -13.33 -0.98 24.91
N PRO A 28 -12.97 -2.23 24.60
CA PRO A 28 -12.99 -2.73 23.24
C PRO A 28 -14.41 -2.75 22.67
N ASN A 29 -14.57 -2.21 21.46
CA ASN A 29 -15.81 -2.31 20.72
C ASN A 29 -15.79 -3.60 19.88
N VAL A 30 -16.83 -4.41 20.07
CA VAL A 30 -16.93 -5.75 19.47
C VAL A 30 -17.52 -5.69 18.07
N ILE A 31 -17.94 -4.51 17.61
CA ILE A 31 -18.55 -4.29 16.31
C ILE A 31 -17.45 -3.83 15.33
N PRO A 32 -17.10 -4.64 14.31
CA PRO A 32 -16.10 -4.23 13.35
C PRO A 32 -16.64 -3.09 12.47
N ALA A 33 -15.81 -2.09 12.25
CA ALA A 33 -16.03 -1.15 11.14
C ALA A 33 -15.75 -1.88 9.83
N LEU A 34 -16.51 -1.58 8.78
CA LEU A 34 -16.27 -2.08 7.43
C LEU A 34 -15.58 -0.99 6.63
N VAL A 35 -14.45 -1.31 6.02
CA VAL A 35 -13.71 -0.38 5.17
C VAL A 35 -13.59 -0.93 3.76
N SER A 36 -13.94 -0.11 2.79
CA SER A 36 -13.71 -0.37 1.37
C SER A 36 -12.69 0.64 0.85
N PHE A 37 -11.77 0.19 0.01
CA PHE A 37 -10.83 1.08 -0.66
C PHE A 37 -10.43 0.57 -2.03
N ASP A 38 -10.25 1.52 -2.94
CA ASP A 38 -9.73 1.33 -4.28
C ASP A 38 -8.50 2.22 -4.41
N VAL A 39 -7.36 1.64 -4.75
CA VAL A 39 -6.12 2.40 -4.95
C VAL A 39 -5.50 2.03 -6.29
N ARG A 40 -5.12 3.06 -7.04
CA ARG A 40 -4.39 2.94 -8.30
C ARG A 40 -3.03 3.61 -8.15
N TRP A 41 -2.00 2.89 -8.57
CA TRP A 41 -0.66 3.44 -8.77
C TRP A 41 -0.35 3.51 -10.25
N GLU A 42 0.33 4.57 -10.65
CA GLU A 42 0.90 4.76 -11.98
C GLU A 42 2.38 5.12 -11.81
N ALA A 43 3.29 4.25 -12.24
CA ALA A 43 4.72 4.59 -12.29
C ALA A 43 4.88 5.82 -13.19
N ILE A 44 5.52 6.89 -12.72
CA ILE A 44 5.71 8.14 -13.47
C ILE A 44 7.07 8.20 -14.18
N GLU A 45 7.98 7.31 -13.80
CA GLU A 45 9.32 7.16 -14.38
C GLU A 45 9.63 5.69 -14.71
N ALA A 46 10.81 5.45 -15.29
CA ALA A 46 11.30 4.10 -15.53
C ALA A 46 11.82 3.48 -14.21
N PRO A 47 11.66 2.16 -14.00
CA PRO A 47 12.22 1.51 -12.82
C PRO A 47 13.75 1.65 -12.77
N MET A 48 14.26 1.90 -11.57
CA MET A 48 15.67 1.85 -11.24
C MET A 48 15.96 0.66 -10.33
N ASP A 49 17.12 0.03 -10.51
CA ASP A 49 17.57 -1.02 -9.63
C ASP A 49 18.11 -0.43 -8.33
N LEU A 50 17.69 -1.01 -7.21
CA LEU A 50 18.03 -0.59 -5.86
C LEU A 50 18.61 -1.76 -5.07
N GLY A 51 19.50 -1.41 -4.14
CA GLY A 51 20.23 -2.36 -3.30
C GLY A 51 21.50 -2.89 -3.97
N GLN A 52 22.27 -3.66 -3.20
CA GLN A 52 23.57 -4.20 -3.59
C GLN A 52 23.62 -5.74 -3.49
N GLY A 53 22.55 -6.38 -3.01
CA GLY A 53 22.45 -7.84 -2.96
C GLY A 53 23.64 -8.49 -2.23
N THR A 54 24.29 -9.45 -2.89
CA THR A 54 25.44 -10.20 -2.34
C THR A 54 26.76 -9.42 -2.34
N ALA A 55 26.79 -8.17 -2.80
CA ALA A 55 28.00 -7.34 -2.76
C ALA A 55 28.28 -6.76 -1.36
N VAL A 56 27.31 -6.84 -0.44
CA VAL A 56 27.42 -6.39 0.96
C VAL A 56 27.09 -7.53 1.93
N SER A 57 27.36 -7.32 3.23
CA SER A 57 26.96 -8.28 4.27
C SER A 57 25.45 -8.52 4.22
N PRO A 58 24.95 -9.75 4.40
CA PRO A 58 23.50 -10.01 4.47
C PRO A 58 22.76 -9.27 5.59
N THR A 59 23.48 -8.77 6.60
CA THR A 59 22.93 -7.93 7.68
C THR A 59 22.92 -6.43 7.33
N ASP A 60 23.54 -6.04 6.22
CA ASP A 60 23.54 -4.66 5.75
C ASP A 60 22.15 -4.32 5.18
N PRO A 61 21.53 -3.19 5.54
CA PRO A 61 20.29 -2.74 4.91
C PRO A 61 20.35 -2.70 3.38
N ALA A 62 21.52 -2.49 2.77
CA ALA A 62 21.72 -2.52 1.33
C ALA A 62 21.75 -3.93 0.71
N ALA A 63 21.65 -5.00 1.51
CA ALA A 63 21.63 -6.39 1.02
C ALA A 63 20.34 -6.76 0.26
N PHE A 64 19.30 -5.92 0.34
CA PHE A 64 18.11 -6.07 -0.48
C PHE A 64 18.44 -5.94 -1.98
N LEU A 65 17.53 -6.41 -2.82
CA LEU A 65 17.59 -6.19 -4.25
C LEU A 65 16.18 -5.92 -4.79
N GLY A 66 15.99 -4.85 -5.54
CA GLY A 66 14.70 -4.57 -6.14
C GLY A 66 14.78 -3.63 -7.33
N SER A 67 13.69 -3.52 -8.06
CA SER A 67 13.57 -2.62 -9.21
C SER A 67 12.28 -1.83 -9.09
N PHE A 68 12.39 -0.52 -8.85
CA PHE A 68 11.28 0.35 -8.46
C PHE A 68 11.27 1.65 -9.25
N ALA A 69 10.08 2.17 -9.53
CA ALA A 69 9.87 3.51 -10.07
C ALA A 69 9.06 4.33 -9.08
N ALA A 70 9.33 5.64 -8.99
CA ALA A 70 8.39 6.56 -8.38
C ALA A 70 7.02 6.43 -9.06
N ALA A 71 5.96 6.51 -8.26
CA ALA A 71 4.60 6.32 -8.72
C ALA A 71 3.66 7.40 -8.17
N ARG A 72 2.66 7.77 -8.97
CA ARG A 72 1.52 8.57 -8.53
C ARG A 72 0.42 7.65 -8.01
N ALA A 73 -0.12 7.96 -6.83
CA ALA A 73 -1.21 7.20 -6.23
C ALA A 73 -2.52 8.00 -6.21
N VAL A 74 -3.61 7.36 -6.63
CA VAL A 74 -4.98 7.87 -6.52
C VAL A 74 -5.78 6.83 -5.74
N GLY A 75 -6.40 7.26 -4.64
CA GLY A 75 -7.14 6.38 -3.74
C GLY A 75 -8.55 6.90 -3.48
N SER A 76 -9.48 5.98 -3.27
CA SER A 76 -10.77 6.25 -2.65
C SER A 76 -11.01 5.29 -1.52
N PHE A 77 -11.52 5.81 -0.40
CA PHE A 77 -11.74 5.09 0.84
C PHE A 77 -13.16 5.39 1.32
N SER A 78 -13.86 4.38 1.81
CA SER A 78 -15.09 4.55 2.56
C SER A 78 -15.09 3.63 3.76
N GLY A 79 -15.73 4.07 4.83
CA GLY A 79 -15.89 3.27 6.02
C GLY A 79 -17.25 3.45 6.65
N SER A 80 -17.75 2.40 7.27
CA SER A 80 -19.00 2.44 8.04
C SER A 80 -18.89 1.61 9.31
N GLU A 81 -19.57 2.09 10.34
CA GLU A 81 -19.82 1.41 11.60
C GLU A 81 -21.26 1.74 12.04
N ILE A 82 -21.77 1.12 13.11
CA ILE A 82 -23.03 1.54 13.70
C ILE A 82 -22.93 2.99 14.17
N GLY A 83 -23.77 3.86 13.62
CA GLY A 83 -23.85 5.27 13.99
C GLY A 83 -22.83 6.18 13.29
N PHE A 84 -21.96 5.65 12.42
CA PHE A 84 -20.95 6.44 11.72
C PHE A 84 -20.69 5.93 10.29
N SER A 85 -20.52 6.86 9.35
CA SER A 85 -20.04 6.55 8.00
C SER A 85 -19.23 7.70 7.43
N PHE A 86 -18.19 7.38 6.68
CA PHE A 86 -17.43 8.36 5.92
C PHE A 86 -17.11 7.85 4.51
N ALA A 87 -16.89 8.79 3.60
CA ALA A 87 -16.34 8.54 2.28
C ALA A 87 -15.33 9.64 1.95
N SER A 88 -14.18 9.26 1.42
CA SER A 88 -13.21 10.19 0.86
C SER A 88 -13.77 10.88 -0.37
N ASN A 89 -13.34 12.11 -0.65
CA ASN A 89 -13.66 12.76 -1.92
C ASN A 89 -13.14 11.93 -3.11
N PRO A 90 -13.99 11.58 -4.09
CA PRO A 90 -13.56 10.81 -5.24
C PRO A 90 -12.46 11.53 -6.03
N GLY A 91 -11.42 10.80 -6.45
CA GLY A 91 -10.39 11.32 -7.35
C GLY A 91 -9.31 12.18 -6.69
N VAL A 92 -9.21 12.20 -5.35
CA VAL A 92 -8.07 12.84 -4.67
C VAL A 92 -6.78 12.08 -5.01
N SER A 93 -5.84 12.80 -5.64
CA SER A 93 -4.50 12.29 -5.95
C SER A 93 -3.49 12.82 -4.95
N SER A 94 -2.61 11.95 -4.49
CA SER A 94 -1.41 12.33 -3.75
C SER A 94 -0.23 12.33 -4.73
N ASP A 95 0.20 13.52 -5.12
CA ASP A 95 1.50 13.72 -5.80
C ASP A 95 2.63 13.92 -4.77
N LEU A 96 2.28 14.10 -3.49
CA LEU A 96 3.18 14.47 -2.39
C LEU A 96 3.46 13.31 -1.41
N GLY A 97 2.78 12.17 -1.56
CA GLY A 97 3.08 10.95 -0.79
C GLY A 97 4.14 10.12 -1.49
N TYR A 98 5.11 9.62 -0.73
CA TYR A 98 6.05 8.62 -1.24
C TYR A 98 5.26 7.39 -1.69
N ALA A 99 5.30 7.09 -2.98
CA ALA A 99 4.70 5.90 -3.56
C ALA A 99 5.66 5.34 -4.61
N GLU A 100 5.89 4.03 -4.53
CA GLU A 100 6.76 3.31 -5.45
C GLU A 100 5.99 2.13 -6.05
N LEU A 101 6.32 1.84 -7.30
CA LEU A 101 5.84 0.65 -7.99
C LEU A 101 7.02 -0.12 -8.53
N GLY A 102 7.14 -1.39 -8.13
CA GLY A 102 8.28 -2.19 -8.51
C GLY A 102 8.14 -3.65 -8.18
N THR A 103 9.26 -4.34 -8.22
CA THR A 103 9.39 -5.72 -7.75
C THR A 103 10.55 -5.77 -6.80
N GLU A 104 10.27 -6.26 -5.61
CA GLU A 104 11.32 -6.69 -4.69
C GLU A 104 11.76 -8.10 -5.08
N ARG A 105 13.06 -8.36 -4.90
CA ARG A 105 13.64 -9.69 -4.96
C ARG A 105 14.29 -9.99 -3.63
N ASN A 106 14.37 -11.27 -3.33
CA ASN A 106 15.16 -11.72 -2.21
C ASN A 106 16.60 -11.22 -2.36
N GLY A 107 17.10 -10.58 -1.31
CA GLY A 107 18.50 -10.18 -1.18
C GLY A 107 19.41 -11.37 -0.93
N ALA A 108 20.60 -11.09 -0.39
CA ALA A 108 21.45 -12.15 0.14
C ALA A 108 20.78 -12.78 1.37
N PHE A 109 20.38 -14.04 1.30
CA PHE A 109 19.90 -14.80 2.45
C PHE A 109 21.08 -15.28 3.30
N LEU A 110 20.96 -15.15 4.64
CA LEU A 110 21.80 -15.84 5.62
C LEU A 110 21.47 -17.32 5.69
#